data_AF-A0A7C7XXG4-F1
#
_entry.id   AF-A0A7C7XXG4-F1
#
_cell.length_a   1.000
_cell.length_b   1.000
_cell.length_c   1.000
_cell.angle_alpha   90.00
_cell.angle_beta   90.00
_cell.angle_gamma   90.00
#
_symmetry.space_group_name_H-M   'P 1'
#
loop_
_entity.id
_entity.type
_entity.pdbx_description
1 polymer ?
#
loop_
_entity_poly.entity_id
_entity_poly.type
_entity_poly.pdbx_seq_one_letter_code
_entity_poly.pdbx_strand_id
1 'polypeptide(L)' 'MKIAYAIDSVLGGGAAGPVAAVTRVLRDTGADVEVFALERRDGRSLPSMLADGLRVHVREGGKFEGDGKQG' A
#
# COMPACT_ATOMS: atom_id res chain seq x y z
N MET A 1 18.71 -8.66 1.98
CA MET A 1 18.46 -7.87 0.75
C MET A 1 17.46 -6.76 1.07
N LYS A 2 17.60 -5.55 0.51
CA LYS A 2 16.63 -4.46 0.72
C LYS A 2 15.72 -4.33 -0.51
N ILE A 3 14.41 -4.27 -0.32
CA ILE A 3 13.40 -4.20 -1.39
C ILE A 3 12.48 -3.00 -1.13
N ALA A 4 12.41 -2.09 -2.11
CA ALA A 4 11.35 -1.09 -2.17
C ALA A 4 10.19 -1.68 -2.98
N TYR A 5 9.04 -1.90 -2.34
CA TYR A 5 7.84 -2.43 -2.98
C TYR A 5 6.90 -1.27 -3.35
N ALA A 6 6.94 -0.83 -4.60
CA ALA A 6 6.14 0.31 -5.06
C ALA A 6 4.76 -0.14 -5.55
N ILE A 7 3.71 0.58 -5.14
CA ILE A 7 2.33 0.40 -5.60
C ILE A 7 1.76 1.74 -6.08
N ASP A 8 0.77 1.69 -6.97
CA ASP A 8 0.11 2.90 -7.48
C ASP A 8 -0.63 3.64 -6.36
N SER A 9 -1.35 2.92 -5.52
CA SER A 9 -2.23 3.51 -4.53
C SER A 9 -2.58 2.59 -3.36
N VAL A 10 -3.08 3.19 -2.28
CA VAL A 10 -3.67 2.49 -1.12
C VAL A 10 -5.20 2.32 -1.27
N LEU A 11 -5.66 1.99 -2.50
CA LEU A 11 -7.07 1.72 -2.79
C LEU A 11 -7.55 0.43 -2.12
N GLY A 12 -8.76 0.45 -1.55
CA GLY A 12 -9.47 -0.72 -1.07
C GLY A 12 -10.03 -1.59 -2.19
N GLY A 13 -10.16 -2.90 -1.92
CA GLY A 13 -10.71 -3.88 -2.86
C GLY A 13 -9.85 -5.14 -2.90
N GLY A 14 -10.03 -5.97 -3.93
CA GLY A 14 -9.33 -7.27 -4.04
C GLY A 14 -7.81 -7.18 -4.01
N ALA A 15 -7.22 -6.04 -4.38
CA ALA A 15 -5.78 -5.80 -4.38
C ALA A 15 -5.17 -5.45 -3.00
N ALA A 16 -6.00 -5.18 -1.98
CA ALA A 16 -5.54 -4.84 -0.63
C ALA A 16 -4.91 -6.02 0.14
N GLY A 17 -5.40 -7.25 -0.11
CA GLY A 17 -4.87 -8.47 0.50
C GLY A 17 -3.51 -8.92 -0.06
N PRO A 18 -3.31 -8.91 -1.40
CA PRO A 18 -2.06 -9.37 -2.03
C PRO A 18 -0.77 -8.69 -1.54
N VAL A 19 -0.77 -7.38 -1.27
CA VAL A 19 0.48 -6.68 -0.88
C VAL A 19 1.05 -7.25 0.42
N ALA A 20 0.22 -7.44 1.44
CA ALA A 20 0.66 -8.05 2.70
C ALA A 20 1.17 -9.48 2.49
N ALA A 21 0.44 -10.30 1.73
CA ALA A 21 0.82 -11.69 1.49
C ALA A 21 2.15 -11.82 0.72
N VAL A 22 2.32 -11.06 -0.36
CA VAL A 22 3.55 -11.09 -1.19
C VAL A 22 4.75 -10.61 -0.37
N THR A 23 4.61 -9.48 0.33
CA THR A 23 5.71 -8.93 1.12
C THR A 23 6.04 -9.78 2.34
N ARG A 24 5.10 -10.56 2.89
CA ARG A 24 5.39 -11.58 3.91
C ARG A 24 6.31 -12.66 3.34
N VAL A 25 5.99 -13.24 2.19
CA VAL A 25 6.87 -14.25 1.54
C VAL A 25 8.27 -13.69 1.33
N LEU A 26 8.40 -12.45 0.86
CA LEU A 26 9.72 -11.81 0.70
C LEU A 26 10.46 -11.66 2.04
N ARG A 27 9.78 -11.17 3.08
CA ARG A 27 10.38 -10.98 4.41
C ARG A 27 10.76 -12.30 5.08
N ASP A 28 9.98 -13.36 4.89
CA ASP A 28 10.25 -14.70 5.41
C ASP A 28 11.56 -15.28 4.84
N THR A 29 12.03 -14.79 3.69
CA THR A 29 13.35 -15.13 3.12
C THR A 29 14.51 -14.28 3.65
N GLY A 30 14.26 -13.38 4.60
CA GLY A 30 15.26 -12.45 5.16
C GLY A 30 15.43 -11.15 4.38
N ALA A 31 14.49 -10.77 3.53
CA ALA A 31 14.47 -9.45 2.90
C ALA A 31 13.92 -8.38 3.86
N ASP A 32 14.50 -7.18 3.84
CA ASP A 32 13.93 -5.98 4.44
C ASP A 32 13.09 -5.28 3.37
N VAL A 33 11.77 -5.16 3.63
CA VAL A 33 10.79 -4.68 2.66
C VAL A 33 10.08 -3.46 3.21
N GLU A 34 10.09 -2.37 2.45
CA GLU A 34 9.27 -1.19 2.71
C GLU A 34 8.35 -0.91 1.51
N VAL A 35 7.11 -0.52 1.79
CA VAL A 35 6.09 -0.25 0.75
C VAL A 35 6.02 1.24 0.47
N PHE A 36 5.96 1.61 -0.81
CA PHE A 36 5.82 2.99 -1.26
C PHE A 36 4.58 3.11 -2.15
N ALA A 37 3.58 3.89 -1.72
CA ALA A 37 2.36 4.15 -2.47
C ALA A 37 2.39 5.56 -3.07
N LEU A 38 2.09 5.68 -4.37
CA LEU A 38 2.11 6.97 -5.07
C LEU A 38 0.91 7.86 -4.73
N GLU A 39 -0.22 7.29 -4.31
CA GLU A 39 -1.45 8.01 -3.93
C GLU A 39 -2.20 7.36 -2.76
N ARG A 40 -2.89 8.18 -1.96
CA ARG A 40 -3.73 7.67 -0.86
C ARG A 40 -5.01 6.98 -1.35
N ARG A 41 -5.69 7.56 -2.34
CA ARG A 41 -7.08 7.21 -2.73
C ARG A 41 -7.98 7.08 -1.49
N ASP A 42 -8.73 5.98 -1.34
CA ASP A 42 -9.60 5.76 -0.18
C ASP A 42 -8.87 5.26 1.08
N GLY A 43 -7.58 4.88 0.96
CA GLY A 43 -6.73 4.45 2.06
C GLY A 43 -7.08 3.08 2.67
N ARG A 44 -8.03 2.33 2.10
CA ARG A 44 -8.62 1.15 2.75
C ARG A 44 -7.71 -0.07 2.77
N SER A 45 -6.65 -0.13 1.96
CA SER A 45 -5.65 -1.20 2.02
C SER A 45 -4.54 -0.96 3.04
N LEU A 46 -4.43 0.25 3.58
CA LEU A 46 -3.38 0.59 4.56
C LEU A 46 -3.47 -0.23 5.86
N PRO A 47 -4.67 -0.46 6.47
CA PRO A 47 -4.77 -1.20 7.72
C PRO A 47 -4.23 -2.63 7.67
N SER A 48 -4.44 -3.37 6.57
CA SER A 48 -3.93 -4.75 6.45
C SER A 48 -2.41 -4.78 6.35
N MET A 49 -1.80 -3.83 5.63
CA MET A 49 -0.35 -3.72 5.54
C MET A 49 0.30 -3.37 6.88
N LEU A 50 -0.28 -2.41 7.61
CA LEU A 50 0.21 -2.02 8.94
C LEU A 50 0.04 -3.15 9.96
N ALA A 51 -1.10 -3.85 9.93
CA ALA A 51 -1.35 -5.00 10.81
C ALA A 51 -0.37 -6.16 10.57
N ASP A 52 0.16 -6.31 9.36
CA ASP A 52 1.19 -7.30 9.03
C ASP A 52 2.63 -6.79 9.26
N GLY A 53 2.78 -5.62 9.90
CA GLY A 53 4.06 -5.07 10.34
C GLY A 53 4.85 -4.36 9.24
N LEU A 54 4.23 -4.00 8.11
CA LEU A 54 4.91 -3.28 7.05
C LEU A 54 5.09 -1.80 7.39
N ARG A 55 6.26 -1.26 7.05
CA ARG A 55 6.48 0.18 6.93
C ARG A 55 5.94 0.63 5.57
N VAL A 56 4.92 1.49 5.58
CA VAL A 56 4.25 1.99 4.37
C VAL A 56 4.41 3.50 4.28
N HIS A 57 4.98 3.97 3.20
CA HIS A 57 5.12 5.38 2.86
C HIS A 57 4.08 5.73 1.80
N VAL A 58 3.22 6.69 2.09
CA VAL A 58 2.24 7.19 1.13
C VAL A 58 2.67 8.60 0.73
N ARG A 59 2.88 8.83 -0.57
CA ARG A 59 3.21 10.16 -1.07
C ARG A 59 2.04 11.12 -0.80
N GLU A 60 2.35 12.24 -0.17
CA GLU A 60 1.38 13.31 0.08
C GLU A 60 1.04 14.08 -1.21
N GLY A 61 -0.17 14.66 -1.27
CA GLY A 61 -0.58 15.56 -2.36
C GLY A 61 -1.08 14.91 -3.65
N GLY A 62 -1.32 13.60 -3.69
CA GLY A 62 -2.05 12.96 -4.80
C GLY A 62 -3.53 13.31 -4.75
N LYS A 63 -4.05 14.01 -5.76
CA LYS A 63 -5.48 14.30 -5.88
C LYS A 63 -6.19 13.04 -6.37
N PHE A 64 -6.89 12.35 -5.48
CA PHE A 64 -7.94 11.44 -5.92
C PHE A 64 -9.18 12.27 -6.26
N GLU A 65 -9.33 12.64 -7.52
CA GLU A 65 -10.59 13.15 -8.04
C GLU A 65 -11.54 11.96 -8.20
N GLY A 66 -12.16 11.55 -7.09
CA GLY A 66 -13.29 10.62 -7.15
C GLY A 66 -14.44 11.26 -7.95
N ASP A 67 -15.12 10.45 -8.78
CA ASP A 67 -16.21 10.88 -9.66
C ASP A 67 -17.09 11.94 -9.00
N GLY A 68 -17.08 13.12 -9.60
CA GLY A 68 -17.81 14.28 -9.12
C GLY A 68 -19.28 13.99 -8.89
N LYS A 69 -19.68 14.00 -7.62
CA LYS A 69 -20.96 14.59 -7.22
C LYS A 69 -20.67 15.65 -6.18
N GLN A 70 -20.39 16.86 -6.68
CA GLN A 70 -20.57 18.09 -5.91
C GLN A 70 -22.07 18.19 -5.62
N GLY A 71 -22.43 18.02 -4.35
CA GLY A 71 -23.71 18.48 -3.81
C GLY A 71 -23.62 19.94 -3.41
#